data_AF-A0A9D6WTI8-F1
#
_entry.id   AF-A0A9D6WTI8-F1
#
_cell.length_a   1.000
_cell.length_b   1.000
_cell.length_c   1.000
_cell.angle_alpha   90.00
_cell.angle_beta   90.00
_cell.angle_gamma   90.00
#
_symmetry.space_group_name_H-M   'P 1'
#
loop_
_entity.id
_entity.type
_entity.pdbx_description
1 polymer ?
#
loop_
_entity_poly.entity_id
_entity_poly.type
_entity_poly.pdbx_seq_one_letter_code
_entity_poly.pdbx_strand_id
1 'polypeptide(L)'
;MQKNSDEHLNLFFSYNRDNEFIENNLTRAFIVCLSILSGQTRNYFFRSKRLAKANDPLNKTKGIGDLDFTAVQFALQGNIDPQLSKNSAKQILLTITSDLTIDSEADTVLNDEVSGESIPDGWIYDDSHVFCILIESKIGTNSLDRDQIKRHVTKWFGSTLQNLQSTGSWYSTTWIDILGILDELLKNHLCSNPIEEKLIHNLMDFIGFYGYHMFDGIHLSRLNPSPDFRLLD
;
A
#
# COMPACT_ATOMS: atom_id res chain seq x y z
N MET A 1 21.24 -19.45 25.52
CA MET A 1 20.64 -19.07 24.23
C MET A 1 19.96 -17.72 24.42
N GLN A 2 20.54 -16.65 23.89
CA GLN A 2 19.84 -15.36 23.76
C GLN A 2 18.68 -15.57 22.79
N LYS A 3 17.44 -15.34 23.27
CA LYS A 3 16.29 -15.18 22.39
C LYS A 3 16.50 -13.86 21.64
N ASN A 4 16.93 -13.94 20.37
CA ASN A 4 16.65 -12.87 19.42
C ASN A 4 15.14 -12.89 19.15
N SER A 5 14.36 -12.28 20.05
CA SER A 5 13.05 -11.77 19.68
C SER A 5 13.33 -10.51 18.89
N ASP A 6 13.52 -10.68 17.58
CA ASP A 6 13.61 -9.54 16.68
C ASP A 6 12.25 -8.82 16.74
N GLU A 7 12.17 -7.76 17.55
CA GLU A 7 10.95 -6.99 17.78
C GLU A 7 10.41 -6.37 16.48
N HIS A 8 11.25 -6.33 15.44
CA HIS A 8 10.92 -5.88 14.09
C HIS A 8 10.15 -6.91 13.25
N LEU A 9 10.00 -8.17 13.70
CA LEU A 9 9.21 -9.19 13.00
C LEU A 9 7.70 -9.09 13.25
N ASN A 10 7.26 -8.28 14.22
CA ASN A 10 5.84 -8.07 14.43
C ASN A 10 5.31 -7.02 13.45
N LEU A 11 4.64 -7.50 12.40
CA LEU A 11 3.97 -6.70 11.35
C LEU A 11 3.08 -5.58 11.90
N PHE A 12 2.63 -5.69 13.16
CA PHE A 12 1.69 -4.76 13.79
C PHE A 12 2.23 -4.13 15.08
N PHE A 13 3.56 -4.02 15.24
CA PHE A 13 4.14 -3.37 16.43
C PHE A 13 3.88 -1.85 16.41
N SER A 14 3.44 -1.31 17.55
CA SER A 14 3.14 0.10 17.78
C SER A 14 4.41 0.82 18.23
N TYR A 15 4.93 1.70 17.40
CA TYR A 15 6.07 2.55 17.75
C TYR A 15 5.54 3.95 17.98
N ASN A 16 5.18 4.23 19.23
CA ASN A 16 4.75 5.55 19.66
C ASN A 16 5.89 6.56 19.43
N ARG A 17 5.95 7.21 18.25
CA ARG A 17 6.52 8.55 17.92
C ARG A 17 7.21 8.67 16.55
N ASP A 18 7.31 7.62 15.73
CA ASP A 18 7.95 7.71 14.42
C ASP A 18 6.94 7.50 13.28
N ASN A 19 6.48 8.61 12.70
CA ASN A 19 5.48 8.58 11.62
C ASN A 19 5.99 7.84 10.38
N GLU A 20 7.29 7.95 10.05
CA GLU A 20 7.87 7.25 8.90
C GLU A 20 7.89 5.74 9.15
N PHE A 21 8.22 5.33 10.37
CA PHE A 21 8.19 3.93 10.73
C PHE A 21 6.77 3.34 10.67
N ILE A 22 5.78 4.07 11.19
CA ILE A 22 4.37 3.64 11.15
C ILE A 22 3.88 3.53 9.70
N GLU A 23 4.22 4.52 8.86
CA GLU A 23 3.90 4.53 7.43
C GLU A 23 4.44 3.28 6.73
N ASN A 24 5.72 2.99 6.93
CA ASN A 24 6.38 1.81 6.39
C ASN A 24 5.71 0.50 6.86
N ASN A 25 5.36 0.41 8.15
CA ASN A 25 4.68 -0.76 8.69
C ASN A 25 3.26 -0.92 8.14
N LEU A 26 2.54 0.19 7.99
CA LEU A 26 1.19 0.19 7.46
C LEU A 26 1.16 -0.25 6.00
N THR A 27 2.07 0.27 5.18
CA THR A 27 2.18 -0.16 3.77
C THR A 27 2.64 -1.61 3.69
N ARG A 28 3.55 -2.05 4.56
CA ARG A 28 3.93 -3.47 4.64
C ARG A 28 2.74 -4.36 4.98
N ALA A 29 1.98 -4.02 6.02
CA ALA A 29 0.79 -4.76 6.42
C ALA A 29 -0.26 -4.80 5.30
N PHE A 30 -0.45 -3.67 4.61
CA PHE A 30 -1.35 -3.55 3.47
C PHE A 30 -0.95 -4.49 2.32
N ILE A 31 0.32 -4.43 1.89
CA ILE A 31 0.86 -5.27 0.80
C ILE A 31 0.77 -6.75 1.16
N VAL A 32 1.20 -7.13 2.38
CA VAL A 32 1.16 -8.52 2.84
C VAL A 32 -0.27 -9.04 2.88
N CYS A 33 -1.21 -8.25 3.40
CA CYS A 33 -2.62 -8.61 3.42
C CYS A 33 -3.12 -8.90 2.00
N LEU A 34 -2.93 -7.97 1.07
CA LEU A 34 -3.33 -8.14 -0.34
C LEU A 34 -2.70 -9.36 -1.02
N SER A 35 -1.44 -9.67 -0.70
CA SER A 35 -0.74 -10.84 -1.27
C SER A 35 -1.38 -12.17 -0.89
N ILE A 36 -2.02 -12.24 0.27
CA ILE A 36 -2.65 -13.46 0.79
C ILE A 36 -4.10 -13.59 0.34
N LEU A 37 -4.77 -12.49 -0.02
CA LEU A 37 -6.16 -12.52 -0.50
C LEU A 37 -6.30 -13.38 -1.77
N SER A 38 -7.46 -14.01 -1.95
CA SER A 38 -7.74 -14.72 -3.20
C SER A 38 -7.72 -13.76 -4.40
N GLY A 39 -7.50 -14.29 -5.60
CA GLY A 39 -7.57 -13.50 -6.83
C GLY A 39 -8.93 -12.82 -7.04
N GLN A 40 -10.02 -13.47 -6.64
CA GLN A 40 -11.36 -12.89 -6.67
C GLN A 40 -11.49 -11.72 -5.69
N THR A 41 -11.03 -11.89 -4.45
CA THR A 41 -11.03 -10.84 -3.42
C THR A 41 -10.18 -9.64 -3.87
N ARG A 42 -8.97 -9.88 -4.41
CA ARG A 42 -8.10 -8.82 -4.96
C ARG A 42 -8.77 -8.08 -6.12
N ASN A 43 -9.34 -8.82 -7.07
CA ASN A 43 -10.04 -8.21 -8.20
C ASN A 43 -11.19 -7.32 -7.75
N TYR A 44 -11.97 -7.76 -6.76
CA TYR A 44 -13.01 -6.90 -6.18
C TYR A 44 -12.42 -5.66 -5.54
N PHE A 45 -11.37 -5.82 -4.72
CA PHE A 45 -10.68 -4.71 -4.06
C PHE A 45 -10.24 -3.64 -5.07
N PHE A 46 -9.46 -4.01 -6.09
CA PHE A 46 -8.90 -3.07 -7.07
C PHE A 46 -9.92 -2.45 -8.03
N ARG A 47 -11.07 -3.13 -8.23
CA ARG A 47 -12.18 -2.61 -9.03
C ARG A 47 -13.12 -1.71 -8.24
N SER A 48 -12.94 -1.60 -6.92
CA SER A 48 -13.76 -0.70 -6.11
C SER A 48 -13.59 0.75 -6.57
N LYS A 49 -14.72 1.44 -6.73
CA LYS A 49 -14.75 2.87 -7.08
C LYS A 49 -14.11 3.75 -6.00
N ARG A 50 -14.01 3.24 -4.76
CA ARG A 50 -13.37 3.94 -3.64
C ARG A 50 -11.87 4.13 -3.83
N LEU A 51 -11.19 3.24 -4.58
CA LEU A 51 -9.77 3.41 -4.95
C LEU A 51 -9.53 4.49 -6.00
N ALA A 52 -10.58 4.93 -6.70
CA ALA A 52 -10.47 5.84 -7.82
C ALA A 52 -11.17 7.17 -7.55
N LYS A 53 -10.70 7.87 -6.51
CA LYS A 53 -10.81 9.34 -6.52
C LYS A 53 -9.70 9.86 -7.43
N ALA A 54 -9.88 9.66 -8.73
CA ALA A 54 -8.97 10.25 -9.70
C ALA A 54 -8.93 11.76 -9.45
N ASN A 55 -7.73 12.34 -9.41
CA ASN A 55 -7.54 13.79 -9.47
C ASN A 55 -8.03 14.39 -10.80
N ASP A 56 -8.61 13.57 -11.68
CA ASP A 56 -9.22 13.94 -12.93
C ASP A 56 -10.77 13.97 -12.80
N PRO A 57 -11.40 15.15 -12.88
CA PRO A 57 -12.86 15.29 -12.84
C PRO A 57 -13.59 14.56 -13.99
N LEU A 58 -12.90 14.16 -15.05
CA LEU A 58 -13.47 13.43 -16.19
C LEU A 58 -13.47 11.90 -16.01
N ASN A 59 -12.74 11.36 -15.04
CA ASN A 59 -12.51 9.91 -14.89
C ASN A 59 -13.07 9.31 -13.58
N LYS A 60 -14.12 9.92 -13.03
CA LYS A 60 -14.70 9.62 -11.69
C LYS A 60 -15.34 8.24 -11.49
N THR A 61 -15.31 7.31 -12.45
CA THR A 61 -16.25 6.17 -12.44
C THR A 61 -15.66 4.78 -12.54
N LYS A 62 -14.35 4.62 -12.78
CA LYS A 62 -13.73 3.29 -12.92
C LYS A 62 -12.57 3.16 -11.94
N GLY A 63 -12.51 2.05 -11.20
CA GLY A 63 -11.37 1.66 -10.35
C GLY A 63 -10.07 1.53 -11.14
N ILE A 64 -9.12 0.72 -10.66
CA ILE A 64 -7.89 0.44 -11.42
C ILE A 64 -8.19 -0.56 -12.57
N GLY A 65 -9.02 -0.12 -13.53
CA GLY A 65 -9.32 -0.76 -14.81
C GLY A 65 -9.90 -2.19 -14.78
N ASP A 66 -9.95 -2.79 -15.96
CA ASP A 66 -10.29 -4.20 -16.21
C ASP A 66 -9.04 -5.11 -16.08
N LEU A 67 -8.07 -4.71 -15.24
CA LEU A 67 -6.89 -5.52 -14.99
C LEU A 67 -7.29 -6.81 -14.24
N ASP A 68 -6.48 -7.84 -14.42
CA ASP A 68 -6.61 -9.10 -13.69
C ASP A 68 -5.58 -9.15 -12.54
N PHE A 69 -6.09 -9.17 -11.32
CA PHE A 69 -5.30 -9.27 -10.10
C PHE A 69 -5.24 -10.69 -9.54
N THR A 70 -5.55 -11.71 -10.35
CA THR A 70 -5.55 -13.11 -9.91
C THR A 70 -4.14 -13.62 -9.62
N ALA A 71 -3.18 -13.35 -10.51
CA ALA A 71 -1.81 -13.86 -10.44
C ALA A 71 -0.77 -12.73 -10.38
N VAL A 72 -0.98 -11.77 -9.48
CA VAL A 72 -0.08 -10.63 -9.29
C VAL A 72 0.97 -10.90 -8.22
N GLN A 73 2.12 -10.25 -8.39
CA GLN A 73 3.21 -10.23 -7.45
C GLN A 73 3.21 -8.93 -6.64
N PHE A 74 3.90 -9.00 -5.51
CA PHE A 74 4.02 -7.90 -4.55
C PHE A 74 5.47 -7.72 -4.15
N ALA A 75 5.90 -6.47 -3.99
CA ALA A 75 7.21 -6.16 -3.43
C ALA A 75 7.13 -4.94 -2.52
N LEU A 76 8.02 -4.90 -1.53
CA LEU A 76 8.19 -3.76 -0.62
C LEU A 76 9.42 -2.97 -1.05
N GLN A 77 9.43 -1.66 -0.83
CA GLN A 77 10.63 -0.82 -0.73
C GLN A 77 11.80 -1.22 -1.64
N GLY A 78 11.71 -0.87 -2.92
CA GLY A 78 12.82 -1.03 -3.87
C GLY A 78 13.17 -2.48 -4.25
N ASN A 79 12.48 -3.49 -3.69
CA ASN A 79 12.67 -4.90 -4.02
C ASN A 79 11.94 -5.31 -5.31
N ILE A 80 12.05 -4.48 -6.36
CA ILE A 80 11.56 -4.78 -7.71
C ILE A 80 12.70 -4.57 -8.70
N ASP A 81 12.76 -5.39 -9.76
CA ASP A 81 13.63 -5.10 -10.90
C ASP A 81 13.14 -3.82 -11.59
N PRO A 82 13.96 -2.74 -11.67
CA PRO A 82 13.57 -1.51 -12.35
C PRO A 82 13.20 -1.71 -13.83
N GLN A 83 13.66 -2.79 -14.48
CA GLN A 83 13.27 -3.09 -15.86
C GLN A 83 11.83 -3.59 -15.95
N LEU A 84 11.32 -4.32 -14.95
CA LEU A 84 9.92 -4.75 -14.90
C LEU A 84 8.98 -3.55 -14.95
N SER A 85 9.25 -2.54 -14.09
CA SER A 85 8.41 -1.34 -14.00
C SER A 85 8.50 -0.46 -15.25
N LYS A 86 9.69 -0.34 -15.86
CA LYS A 86 9.89 0.45 -17.09
C LYS A 86 9.26 -0.18 -18.32
N ASN A 87 9.29 -1.51 -18.43
CA ASN A 87 8.80 -2.23 -19.61
C ASN A 87 7.31 -2.60 -19.52
N SER A 88 6.65 -2.33 -18.39
CA SER A 88 5.24 -2.62 -18.20
C SER A 88 4.36 -1.81 -19.15
N ALA A 89 3.42 -2.47 -19.84
CA ALA A 89 2.54 -1.82 -20.81
C ALA A 89 1.64 -0.75 -20.16
N LYS A 90 1.26 -0.95 -18.90
CA LYS A 90 0.55 0.03 -18.08
C LYS A 90 1.32 0.35 -16.80
N GLN A 91 1.63 1.62 -16.60
CA GLN A 91 2.32 2.13 -15.41
C GLN A 91 1.33 2.93 -14.58
N ILE A 92 1.15 2.55 -13.32
CA ILE A 92 0.12 3.12 -12.45
C ILE A 92 0.78 3.64 -11.18
N LEU A 93 0.42 4.86 -10.79
CA LEU A 93 0.74 5.41 -9.47
C LEU A 93 -0.49 5.32 -8.58
N LEU A 94 -0.36 4.66 -7.43
CA LEU A 94 -1.36 4.61 -6.38
C LEU A 94 -0.84 5.35 -5.14
N THR A 95 -1.47 6.48 -4.81
CA THR A 95 -1.14 7.24 -3.60
C THR A 95 -2.20 7.03 -2.52
N ILE A 96 -1.80 6.65 -1.30
CA ILE A 96 -2.70 6.40 -0.16
C ILE A 96 -2.38 7.37 0.97
N THR A 97 -3.32 8.21 1.38
CA THR A 97 -3.09 9.21 2.45
C THR A 97 -4.11 9.13 3.58
N SER A 98 -3.81 9.74 4.73
CA SER A 98 -4.83 9.95 5.78
C SER A 98 -5.86 10.98 5.33
N ASP A 99 -5.40 12.13 4.85
CA ASP A 99 -6.22 13.20 4.27
C ASP A 99 -5.79 13.49 2.83
N LEU A 100 -6.74 13.89 1.96
CA LEU A 100 -6.46 14.16 0.54
C LEU A 100 -5.74 15.49 0.29
N THR A 101 -5.10 16.08 1.30
CA THR A 101 -4.32 17.30 1.15
C THR A 101 -3.00 16.98 0.45
N ILE A 102 -2.98 17.17 -0.87
CA ILE A 102 -1.74 17.31 -1.62
C ILE A 102 -1.28 18.74 -1.38
N ASP A 103 -0.09 18.93 -0.83
CA ASP A 103 0.46 20.27 -0.63
C ASP A 103 0.48 21.00 -1.97
N SER A 104 -0.34 22.04 -2.05
CA SER A 104 -0.40 22.95 -3.18
C SER A 104 0.58 24.08 -2.94
N GLU A 105 1.87 23.84 -3.14
CA GLU A 105 2.83 24.94 -3.17
C GLU A 105 3.58 25.01 -4.50
N ALA A 106 3.94 26.25 -4.79
CA ALA A 106 4.23 26.83 -6.10
C ALA A 106 5.29 26.07 -6.90
N ASP A 107 5.31 26.30 -8.22
CA ASP A 107 6.42 26.01 -9.11
C ASP A 107 7.69 26.77 -8.67
N THR A 108 8.26 26.38 -7.54
CA THR A 108 9.64 26.72 -7.21
C THR A 108 10.49 25.82 -8.08
N VAL A 109 11.21 26.44 -9.01
CA VAL A 109 12.29 25.84 -9.78
C VAL A 109 13.35 25.38 -8.77
N LEU A 110 13.18 24.16 -8.25
CA LEU A 110 14.14 23.54 -7.35
C LEU A 110 15.30 23.03 -8.20
N ASN A 111 16.48 23.58 -7.91
CA ASN A 111 17.74 23.07 -8.44
C ASN A 111 17.87 21.58 -8.08
N ASP A 112 18.19 20.77 -9.09
CA ASP A 112 18.14 19.29 -9.18
C ASP A 112 19.05 18.49 -8.20
N GLU A 113 19.45 19.02 -7.05
CA GLU A 113 20.42 18.37 -6.15
C GLU A 113 19.86 17.96 -4.78
N VAL A 114 18.61 17.47 -4.71
CA VAL A 114 18.16 16.73 -3.51
C VAL A 114 18.68 15.29 -3.60
N SER A 115 19.88 15.09 -3.06
CA SER A 115 20.70 13.87 -3.08
C SER A 115 20.20 12.74 -2.16
N GLY A 116 18.90 12.54 -2.05
CA GLY A 116 18.32 11.41 -1.31
C GLY A 116 17.85 10.31 -2.26
N GLU A 117 18.39 9.10 -2.13
CA GLU A 117 17.84 7.92 -2.80
C GLU A 117 16.48 7.57 -2.20
N SER A 118 15.43 8.31 -2.58
CA SER A 118 14.08 7.99 -2.15
C SER A 118 13.58 6.75 -2.91
N ILE A 119 12.96 5.84 -2.15
CA ILE A 119 12.48 4.54 -2.61
C ILE A 119 10.96 4.50 -2.44
N PRO A 120 10.20 3.99 -3.41
CA PRO A 120 8.75 3.80 -3.27
C PRO A 120 8.41 2.80 -2.16
N ASP A 121 7.29 3.02 -1.47
CA ASP A 121 6.91 2.19 -0.31
C ASP A 121 6.58 0.75 -0.69
N GLY A 122 5.94 0.56 -1.85
CA GLY A 122 5.53 -0.77 -2.31
C GLY A 122 5.20 -0.86 -3.80
N TRP A 123 5.01 -2.10 -4.24
CA TRP A 123 4.78 -2.45 -5.63
C TRP A 123 3.76 -3.58 -5.77
N ILE A 124 2.96 -3.50 -6.83
CA ILE A 124 2.10 -4.59 -7.30
C ILE A 124 2.34 -4.73 -8.80
N TYR A 125 2.64 -5.92 -9.29
CA TYR A 125 2.99 -6.10 -10.70
C TYR A 125 2.56 -7.47 -11.22
N ASP A 126 2.51 -7.59 -12.53
CA ASP A 126 2.33 -8.85 -13.23
C ASP A 126 3.65 -9.23 -13.94
N ASP A 127 4.04 -10.50 -13.82
CA ASP A 127 5.28 -11.03 -14.43
C ASP A 127 5.22 -11.02 -15.97
N SER A 128 4.02 -10.93 -16.54
CA SER A 128 3.81 -10.83 -17.99
C SER A 128 3.97 -9.39 -18.52
N HIS A 129 4.39 -8.44 -17.66
CA HIS A 129 4.58 -7.03 -17.98
C HIS A 129 3.31 -6.31 -18.48
N VAL A 130 2.11 -6.81 -18.16
CA VAL A 130 0.86 -6.12 -18.54
C VAL A 130 0.72 -4.82 -17.76
N PHE A 131 1.05 -4.82 -16.47
CA PHE A 131 1.01 -3.62 -15.66
C PHE A 131 1.97 -3.66 -14.48
N CYS A 132 2.28 -2.47 -13.97
CA CYS A 132 3.00 -2.25 -12.73
C CYS A 132 2.38 -1.06 -11.97
N ILE A 133 2.13 -1.25 -10.68
CA ILE A 133 1.61 -0.27 -9.74
C ILE A 133 2.71 0.08 -8.75
N LEU A 134 3.06 1.36 -8.70
CA LEU A 134 3.91 1.97 -7.68
C LEU A 134 3.00 2.52 -6.57
N ILE A 135 3.28 2.16 -5.33
CA ILE A 135 2.54 2.62 -4.16
C ILE A 135 3.40 3.63 -3.38
N GLU A 136 2.81 4.79 -3.14
CA GLU A 136 3.31 5.80 -2.21
C GLU A 136 2.23 6.07 -1.17
N SER A 137 2.62 6.15 0.09
CA SER A 137 1.70 6.21 1.21
C SER A 137 2.13 7.27 2.20
N LYS A 138 1.17 7.93 2.84
CA LYS A 138 1.41 8.85 3.95
C LYS A 138 0.35 8.67 5.03
N ILE A 139 0.71 9.00 6.26
CA ILE A 139 -0.19 8.96 7.41
C ILE A 139 -0.16 10.27 8.21
N GLY A 140 -1.23 10.52 8.95
CA GLY A 140 -1.35 11.67 9.84
C GLY A 140 -1.21 12.98 9.09
N THR A 141 -0.33 13.86 9.56
CA THR A 141 -0.08 15.18 8.97
C THR A 141 1.00 15.18 7.88
N ASN A 142 1.60 14.04 7.56
CA ASN A 142 2.59 13.95 6.49
C ASN A 142 1.88 14.13 5.14
N SER A 143 2.25 15.17 4.40
CA SER A 143 1.76 15.40 3.05
C SER A 143 2.55 14.55 2.05
N LEU A 144 1.94 14.31 0.88
CA LEU A 144 2.65 13.73 -0.25
C LEU A 144 3.62 14.76 -0.82
N ASP A 145 4.93 14.50 -0.71
CA ASP A 145 5.95 15.28 -1.40
C ASP A 145 5.83 15.05 -2.92
N ARG A 146 5.36 16.07 -3.63
CA ARG A 146 5.15 16.01 -5.08
C ARG A 146 6.46 15.83 -5.84
N ASP A 147 7.57 16.34 -5.35
CA ASP A 147 8.88 16.16 -5.98
C ASP A 147 9.43 14.77 -5.72
N GLN A 148 9.19 14.18 -4.56
CA GLN A 148 9.43 12.75 -4.32
C GLN A 148 8.68 11.90 -5.35
N ILE A 149 7.39 12.16 -5.56
CA ILE A 149 6.58 11.45 -6.56
C ILE A 149 7.16 11.64 -7.97
N LYS A 150 7.51 12.87 -8.38
CA LYS A 150 8.13 13.12 -9.69
C LYS A 150 9.42 12.31 -9.86
N ARG A 151 10.29 12.29 -8.84
CA ARG A 151 11.54 11.52 -8.85
C ARG A 151 11.27 10.03 -8.97
N HIS A 152 10.30 9.50 -8.23
CA HIS A 152 9.91 8.09 -8.30
C HIS A 152 9.41 7.69 -9.68
N VAL A 153 8.45 8.44 -10.23
CA VAL A 153 7.89 8.18 -11.57
C VAL A 153 8.99 8.24 -12.64
N THR A 154 9.87 9.24 -12.57
CA THR A 154 10.98 9.37 -13.53
C THR A 154 11.96 8.20 -13.41
N LYS A 155 12.41 7.89 -12.19
CA LYS A 155 13.42 6.86 -11.92
C LYS A 155 12.91 5.47 -12.28
N TRP A 156 11.70 5.13 -11.85
CA TRP A 156 11.20 3.75 -11.89
C TRP A 156 10.31 3.44 -13.08
N PHE A 157 9.55 4.41 -13.59
CA PHE A 157 8.75 4.21 -14.80
C PHE A 157 9.44 4.72 -16.06
N GLY A 158 10.46 5.58 -15.94
CA GLY A 158 11.03 6.26 -17.12
C GLY A 158 10.03 7.21 -17.77
N SER A 159 9.07 7.70 -16.99
CA SER A 159 7.94 8.52 -17.44
C SER A 159 7.88 9.83 -16.64
N THR A 160 6.92 10.70 -16.94
CA THR A 160 6.69 11.94 -16.18
C THR A 160 5.36 11.85 -15.42
N LEU A 161 5.26 12.58 -14.30
CA LEU A 161 4.01 12.65 -13.54
C LEU A 161 2.86 13.20 -14.42
N GLN A 162 3.14 14.17 -15.29
CA GLN A 162 2.18 14.73 -16.24
C GLN A 162 1.63 13.67 -17.20
N ASN A 163 2.47 12.74 -17.66
CA ASN A 163 2.03 11.63 -18.52
C ASN A 163 1.05 10.72 -17.78
N LEU A 164 1.35 10.33 -16.54
CA LEU A 164 0.43 9.52 -15.72
C LEU A 164 -0.91 10.23 -15.49
N GLN A 165 -0.90 11.55 -15.26
CA GLN A 165 -2.13 12.35 -15.15
C GLN A 165 -2.93 12.34 -16.44
N SER A 166 -2.28 12.60 -17.58
CA SER A 166 -2.95 12.68 -18.89
C SER A 166 -3.54 11.35 -19.34
N THR A 167 -2.95 10.23 -18.92
CA THR A 167 -3.44 8.88 -19.23
C THR A 167 -4.43 8.34 -18.18
N GLY A 168 -4.71 9.10 -17.12
CA GLY A 168 -5.57 8.67 -16.02
C GLY A 168 -4.98 7.50 -15.21
N SER A 169 -3.65 7.37 -15.18
CA SER A 169 -2.93 6.29 -14.49
C SER A 169 -2.40 6.70 -13.11
N TRP A 170 -2.82 7.85 -12.58
CA TRP A 170 -2.59 8.24 -11.19
C TRP A 170 -3.90 8.18 -10.39
N TYR A 171 -3.93 7.27 -9.41
CA TYR A 171 -5.03 7.05 -8.49
C TYR A 171 -4.65 7.56 -7.10
N SER A 172 -5.53 8.35 -6.50
CA SER A 172 -5.39 8.79 -5.12
C SER A 172 -6.57 8.25 -4.30
N THR A 173 -6.27 7.75 -3.12
CA THR A 173 -7.25 7.20 -2.18
C THR A 173 -6.85 7.54 -0.75
N THR A 174 -7.77 7.39 0.19
CA THR A 174 -7.46 7.52 1.62
C THR A 174 -7.43 6.17 2.32
N TRP A 175 -6.77 6.09 3.47
CA TRP A 175 -6.86 4.92 4.36
C TRP A 175 -8.30 4.65 4.83
N ILE A 176 -9.14 5.70 4.95
CA ILE A 176 -10.58 5.56 5.24
C ILE A 176 -11.31 4.88 4.06
N ASP A 177 -10.97 5.25 2.83
CA ASP A 177 -11.52 4.58 1.65
C ASP A 177 -11.08 3.11 1.61
N ILE A 178 -9.81 2.80 1.94
CA ILE A 178 -9.32 1.42 2.07
C ILE A 178 -10.16 0.65 3.11
N LEU A 179 -10.36 1.21 4.30
CA LEU A 179 -11.22 0.62 5.34
C LEU A 179 -12.63 0.33 4.82
N GLY A 180 -13.22 1.26 4.08
CA GLY A 180 -14.55 1.07 3.49
C GLY A 180 -14.62 -0.09 2.51
N ILE A 181 -13.57 -0.33 1.73
CA ILE A 181 -13.50 -1.47 0.80
C ILE A 181 -13.36 -2.79 1.57
N LEU A 182 -12.51 -2.80 2.60
CA LEU A 182 -12.29 -3.98 3.44
C LEU A 182 -13.57 -4.38 4.19
N ASP A 183 -14.30 -3.41 4.73
CA ASP A 183 -15.60 -3.63 5.37
C ASP A 183 -16.64 -4.17 4.38
N GLU A 184 -16.67 -3.66 3.14
CA GLU A 184 -17.53 -4.18 2.07
C GLU A 184 -17.19 -5.63 1.68
N LEU A 185 -15.90 -5.99 1.64
CA LEU A 185 -15.46 -7.37 1.38
C LEU A 185 -16.00 -8.35 2.42
N LEU A 186 -15.94 -7.98 3.70
CA LEU A 186 -16.42 -8.81 4.80
C LEU A 186 -17.95 -8.90 4.81
N LYS A 187 -18.65 -7.78 4.69
CA LYS A 187 -20.13 -7.72 4.72
C LYS A 187 -20.78 -8.48 3.57
N ASN A 188 -20.14 -8.51 2.40
CA ASN A 188 -20.64 -9.21 1.23
C ASN A 188 -20.17 -10.66 1.16
N HIS A 189 -19.49 -11.18 2.19
CA HIS A 189 -18.94 -12.54 2.24
C HIS A 189 -18.08 -12.89 1.01
N LEU A 190 -17.30 -11.91 0.53
CA LEU A 190 -16.44 -12.07 -0.64
C LEU A 190 -15.13 -12.77 -0.29
N CYS A 191 -14.82 -12.89 1.00
CA CYS A 191 -13.70 -13.66 1.51
C CYS A 191 -14.17 -15.10 1.74
N SER A 192 -13.75 -16.03 0.87
CA SER A 192 -14.14 -17.44 1.01
C SER A 192 -13.34 -18.19 2.07
N ASN A 193 -12.24 -17.59 2.57
CA ASN A 193 -11.28 -18.24 3.47
C ASN A 193 -11.23 -17.52 4.83
N PRO A 194 -11.40 -18.22 5.96
CA PRO A 194 -11.29 -17.64 7.31
C PRO A 194 -9.94 -16.94 7.58
N ILE A 195 -8.87 -17.35 6.90
CA ILE A 195 -7.55 -16.68 7.01
C ILE A 195 -7.61 -15.28 6.40
N GLU A 196 -8.26 -15.12 5.24
CA GLU A 196 -8.43 -13.81 4.60
C GLU A 196 -9.25 -12.88 5.48
N GLU A 197 -10.38 -13.38 6.02
CA GLU A 197 -11.23 -12.60 6.93
C GLU A 197 -10.44 -12.12 8.15
N LYS A 198 -9.67 -13.03 8.79
CA LYS A 198 -8.85 -12.68 9.95
C LYS A 198 -7.78 -11.65 9.62
N LEU A 199 -7.13 -11.73 8.46
CA LEU A 199 -6.12 -10.77 8.03
C LEU A 199 -6.74 -9.40 7.73
N ILE A 200 -7.91 -9.38 7.10
CA ILE A 200 -8.65 -8.15 6.83
C ILE A 200 -9.06 -7.49 8.15
N HIS A 201 -9.59 -8.26 9.11
CA HIS A 201 -9.89 -7.73 10.44
C HIS A 201 -8.66 -7.13 11.12
N ASN A 202 -7.53 -7.84 11.13
CA ASN A 202 -6.29 -7.31 11.73
C ASN A 202 -5.81 -6.03 11.04
N LEU A 203 -5.89 -5.95 9.71
CA LEU A 203 -5.53 -4.75 8.96
C LEU A 203 -6.50 -3.60 9.26
N MET A 204 -7.80 -3.86 9.33
CA MET A 204 -8.80 -2.87 9.71
C MET A 204 -8.58 -2.34 11.13
N ASP A 205 -8.27 -3.22 12.08
CA ASP A 205 -7.93 -2.83 13.45
C ASP A 205 -6.67 -1.98 13.48
N PHE A 206 -5.64 -2.36 12.70
CA PHE A 206 -4.39 -1.59 12.59
C PHE A 206 -4.63 -0.20 12.00
N ILE A 207 -5.32 -0.09 10.86
CA ILE A 207 -5.65 1.21 10.25
C ILE A 207 -6.56 2.03 11.18
N GLY A 208 -7.60 1.42 11.74
CA GLY A 208 -8.56 2.07 12.63
C GLY A 208 -7.90 2.60 13.90
N PHE A 209 -6.87 1.90 14.38
CA PHE A 209 -6.03 2.36 15.48
C PHE A 209 -5.22 3.62 15.11
N TYR A 210 -4.52 3.66 13.97
CA TYR A 210 -3.77 4.86 13.58
C TYR A 210 -4.67 6.02 13.16
N GLY A 211 -5.91 5.75 12.76
CA GLY A 211 -6.94 6.78 12.60
C GLY A 211 -7.33 7.47 13.91
N TYR A 212 -7.13 6.83 15.08
CA TYR A 212 -7.53 7.34 16.39
C TYR A 212 -6.66 6.79 17.56
N HIS A 213 -5.47 7.35 17.77
CA HIS A 213 -4.72 7.51 19.04
C HIS A 213 -4.81 6.48 20.23
N MET A 214 -5.18 5.20 20.12
CA MET A 214 -5.13 4.25 21.27
C MET A 214 -4.80 2.77 20.98
N PHE A 215 -3.51 2.37 20.99
CA PHE A 215 -3.06 0.97 20.94
C PHE A 215 -1.61 0.89 21.37
N ASP A 216 -1.42 0.09 22.40
CA ASP A 216 -0.16 -0.16 23.07
C ASP A 216 0.53 -1.45 22.57
N GLY A 217 0.16 -1.92 21.37
CA GLY A 217 0.71 -3.15 20.76
C GLY A 217 -0.13 -4.41 20.99
N ILE A 218 0.16 -5.47 20.23
CA ILE A 218 -0.35 -6.82 20.52
C ILE A 218 0.45 -7.40 21.69
N HIS A 219 -0.17 -7.47 22.87
CA HIS A 219 0.43 -8.16 24.02
C HIS A 219 0.45 -9.67 23.78
N LEU A 220 1.59 -10.20 23.32
CA LEU A 220 1.81 -11.64 23.12
C LEU A 220 1.58 -12.47 24.40
N SER A 221 1.64 -11.85 25.58
CA SER A 221 1.29 -12.46 26.86
C SER A 221 -0.20 -12.82 27.01
N ARG A 222 -1.07 -12.29 26.13
CA ARG A 222 -2.51 -12.60 26.08
C ARG A 222 -2.88 -13.61 25.01
N LEU A 223 -1.93 -14.01 24.16
CA LEU A 223 -2.14 -15.13 23.25
C LEU A 223 -1.98 -16.44 24.04
N ASN A 224 -2.84 -17.41 23.76
CA ASN A 224 -2.63 -18.77 24.25
C ASN A 224 -1.21 -19.22 23.84
N PRO A 225 -0.49 -19.94 24.71
CA PRO A 225 0.85 -20.43 24.38
C PRO A 225 0.80 -21.17 23.04
N SER A 226 1.80 -20.92 22.19
CA SER A 226 1.91 -21.63 20.91
C SER A 226 1.83 -23.14 21.16
N PRO A 227 1.09 -23.90 20.33
CA PRO A 227 1.11 -25.35 20.44
C PRO A 227 2.56 -25.85 20.36
N ASP A 228 2.88 -26.84 21.18
CA ASP A 228 4.22 -27.42 21.29
C ASP A 228 4.57 -28.12 19.98
N PHE A 229 5.15 -27.38 19.03
CA PHE A 229 5.70 -27.94 17.80
C PHE A 229 7.00 -28.65 18.15
N ARG A 230 6.88 -29.90 18.59
CA ARG A 230 8.01 -30.82 18.57
C ARG A 230 8.24 -31.21 17.12
N LEU A 231 9.39 -30.81 16.58
CA LEU A 231 9.91 -31.50 15.41
C LEU A 231 10.09 -32.95 15.83
N LEU A 232 9.39 -33.85 15.14
CA LEU A 232 9.60 -35.28 15.29
C LEU A 232 11.04 -35.58 14.90
N ASP A 233 11.80 -36.21 15.81
CA ASP A 233 13.15 -36.71 15.56
C ASP A 233 13.18 -37.71 14.39
#